data_AF-A0A7W0VYA2-F1
#
_entry.id   AF-A0A7W0VYA2-F1
#
_cell.length_a   1.000
_cell.length_b   1.000
_cell.length_c   1.000
_cell.angle_alpha   90.00
_cell.angle_beta   90.00
_cell.angle_gamma   90.00
#
_symmetry.space_group_name_H-M   'P 1'
#
loop_
_entity.id
_entity.type
_entity.pdbx_description
1 polymer ?
#
loop_
_entity_poly.entity_id
_entity_poly.type
_entity_poly.pdbx_seq_one_letter_code
_entity_poly.pdbx_strand_id
1 'polypeptide(L)'
;MAHIDVFKGWAESIRQDIDGYKALLESAKADAHSRKLAGAALLYMVSRMDLIPDWNEGIGVIDDVMVLRVCAQLTQGHERGALPTAADVALDRMANEADKITQFLGGALYDKLKSYCSKLADQAVRGRTPAQLMDDAALRKAMYVELEDELKKTVPIVVNDPTDAELRLKAYLTHKLQ
;
A
#
# COMPACT_ATOMS: atom_id res chain seq x y z
N MET A 1 4.08 0.31 23.10
CA MET A 1 4.90 0.70 21.93
C MET A 1 4.10 1.70 21.14
N ALA A 2 4.71 2.80 20.69
CA ALA A 2 4.00 3.76 19.85
C ALA A 2 3.57 3.06 18.54
N HIS A 3 2.40 3.40 18.01
CA HIS A 3 1.93 2.88 16.71
C HIS A 3 2.92 3.22 15.60
N ILE A 4 3.57 4.39 15.66
CA ILE A 4 4.59 4.80 14.70
C ILE A 4 5.79 3.85 14.67
N ASP A 5 6.25 3.34 15.81
CA ASP A 5 7.37 2.38 15.81
C ASP A 5 7.00 1.09 15.08
N VAL A 6 5.74 0.65 15.23
CA VAL A 6 5.22 -0.50 14.48
C VAL A 6 5.20 -0.19 12.98
N PHE A 7 4.65 0.96 12.60
CA PHE A 7 4.46 1.31 11.20
C PHE A 7 5.80 1.54 10.48
N LYS A 8 6.79 2.08 11.18
CA LYS A 8 8.16 2.20 10.66
C LYS A 8 8.78 0.84 10.37
N GLY A 9 8.60 -0.13 11.26
CA GLY A 9 9.12 -1.49 11.09
C GLY A 9 8.60 -2.19 9.84
N TRP A 10 7.45 -1.79 9.31
CA TRP A 10 6.91 -2.34 8.06
C TRP A 10 7.78 -2.08 6.84
N ALA A 11 8.54 -0.98 6.82
CA ALA A 11 9.48 -0.68 5.75
C ALA A 11 10.61 -1.72 5.62
N GLU A 12 10.94 -2.45 6.68
CA GLU A 12 11.95 -3.51 6.64
C GLU A 12 11.53 -4.65 5.69
N SER A 13 10.22 -4.84 5.52
CA SER A 13 9.62 -5.88 4.69
C SER A 13 9.09 -5.39 3.34
N ILE A 14 9.26 -4.10 3.01
CA ILE A 14 8.57 -3.46 1.87
C ILE A 14 8.87 -4.12 0.52
N ARG A 15 10.09 -4.64 0.34
CA ARG A 15 10.47 -5.36 -0.89
C ARG A 15 9.65 -6.65 -1.07
N GLN A 16 9.54 -7.42 0.01
CA GLN A 16 8.75 -8.66 0.02
C GLN A 16 7.26 -8.36 -0.20
N ASP A 17 6.76 -7.27 0.38
CA ASP A 17 5.38 -6.82 0.21
C ASP A 17 5.04 -6.50 -1.24
N ILE A 18 5.90 -5.70 -1.87
CA ILE A 18 5.79 -5.35 -3.29
C ILE A 18 5.88 -6.58 -4.16
N ASP A 19 6.80 -7.52 -3.88
CA ASP A 19 6.91 -8.75 -4.65
C ASP A 19 5.66 -9.64 -4.51
N GLY A 20 5.01 -9.65 -3.34
CA GLY A 20 3.70 -10.27 -3.15
C GLY A 20 2.64 -9.68 -4.08
N TYR A 21 2.60 -8.35 -4.20
CA TYR A 21 1.70 -7.68 -5.12
C TYR A 21 2.02 -7.88 -6.59
N LYS A 22 3.30 -7.88 -6.98
CA LYS A 22 3.73 -8.20 -8.35
C LYS A 22 3.24 -9.59 -8.75
N ALA A 23 3.44 -10.58 -7.87
CA ALA A 23 2.98 -11.95 -8.10
C ALA A 23 1.45 -12.04 -8.22
N LEU A 24 0.70 -11.31 -7.40
CA LEU A 24 -0.76 -11.26 -7.50
C LEU A 24 -1.24 -10.61 -8.79
N LEU A 25 -0.67 -9.47 -9.19
CA LEU A 25 -1.01 -8.77 -10.42
C LEU A 25 -0.79 -9.65 -11.67
N GLU A 26 0.27 -10.45 -11.66
CA GLU A 26 0.67 -11.35 -12.75
C GLU A 26 -0.05 -12.70 -12.74
N SER A 27 -0.75 -13.03 -11.66
CA SER A 27 -1.45 -14.31 -11.52
C SER A 27 -2.63 -14.40 -12.49
N ALA A 28 -2.51 -15.24 -13.52
CA ALA A 28 -3.61 -15.55 -14.44
C ALA A 28 -4.77 -16.31 -13.77
N LYS A 29 -4.55 -16.86 -12.57
CA LYS A 29 -5.56 -17.58 -11.78
C LYS A 29 -6.27 -16.70 -10.76
N ALA A 30 -5.80 -15.48 -10.53
CA ALA A 30 -6.46 -14.51 -9.67
C ALA A 30 -7.63 -13.86 -10.41
N ASP A 31 -8.69 -13.53 -9.68
CA ASP A 31 -9.80 -12.78 -10.23
C ASP A 31 -9.39 -11.34 -10.58
N ALA A 32 -10.22 -10.67 -11.38
CA ALA A 32 -9.94 -9.31 -11.83
C ALA A 32 -9.84 -8.30 -10.68
N HIS A 33 -10.62 -8.50 -9.60
CA HIS A 33 -10.64 -7.55 -8.47
C HIS A 33 -9.33 -7.61 -7.68
N SER A 34 -8.84 -8.80 -7.37
CA SER A 34 -7.56 -9.02 -6.69
C SER A 34 -6.40 -8.45 -7.49
N ARG A 35 -6.40 -8.68 -8.81
CA ARG A 35 -5.36 -8.14 -9.70
C ARG A 35 -5.42 -6.62 -9.81
N LYS A 36 -6.62 -6.03 -9.87
CA LYS A 36 -6.78 -4.55 -9.84
C LYS A 36 -6.31 -3.95 -8.52
N LEU A 37 -6.64 -4.56 -7.38
CA LEU A 37 -6.17 -4.10 -6.07
C LEU A 37 -4.64 -4.17 -5.98
N ALA A 38 -4.03 -5.22 -6.53
CA ALA A 38 -2.57 -5.32 -6.61
C ALA A 38 -1.96 -4.22 -7.49
N GLY A 39 -2.53 -3.99 -8.68
CA GLY A 39 -2.11 -2.89 -9.55
C GLY A 39 -2.28 -1.52 -8.90
N ALA A 40 -3.36 -1.30 -8.16
CA ALA A 40 -3.61 -0.07 -7.42
C ALA A 40 -2.60 0.18 -6.30
N ALA A 41 -2.31 -0.85 -5.49
CA ALA A 41 -1.30 -0.77 -4.43
C ALA A 41 0.09 -0.42 -5.01
N LEU A 42 0.47 -1.05 -6.12
CA LEU A 42 1.75 -0.76 -6.80
C LEU A 42 1.77 0.63 -7.45
N LEU A 43 0.65 1.08 -8.04
CA LEU A 43 0.55 2.42 -8.61
C LEU A 43 0.63 3.51 -7.54
N TYR A 44 0.10 3.25 -6.34
CA TYR A 44 0.21 4.16 -5.21
C TYR A 44 1.69 4.44 -4.88
N MET A 45 2.50 3.39 -4.78
CA MET A 45 3.93 3.50 -4.46
C MET A 45 4.76 4.30 -5.48
N VAL A 46 4.35 4.35 -6.75
CA VAL A 46 5.09 5.12 -7.78
C VAL A 46 4.60 6.54 -7.92
N SER A 47 3.58 6.98 -7.19
CA SER A 47 2.97 8.28 -7.39
C SER A 47 2.73 9.01 -6.10
N ARG A 48 2.92 10.33 -6.17
CA ARG A 48 2.52 11.29 -5.16
C ARG A 48 1.00 11.46 -5.06
N MET A 49 0.27 10.34 -5.04
CA MET A 49 -1.15 10.31 -4.67
C MET A 49 -1.32 10.70 -3.21
N ASP A 50 -0.26 10.47 -2.41
CA ASP A 50 0.09 11.06 -1.12
C ASP A 50 -1.11 11.65 -0.39
N LEU A 51 -1.76 10.83 0.42
CA LEU A 51 -2.54 11.37 1.53
C LEU A 51 -1.64 12.29 2.37
N ILE A 52 -0.34 12.02 2.39
CA ILE A 52 0.66 12.77 3.15
C ILE A 52 1.86 13.14 2.27
N PRO A 53 2.23 14.43 2.19
CA PRO A 53 3.38 14.84 1.39
C PRO A 53 4.71 14.20 1.81
N ASP A 54 5.50 13.75 0.83
CA ASP A 54 6.82 13.11 1.02
C ASP A 54 7.81 13.84 1.94
N TRP A 55 7.81 15.18 1.96
CA TRP A 55 8.75 15.99 2.74
C TRP A 55 8.44 15.99 4.25
N ASN A 56 7.34 15.35 4.65
CA ASN A 56 6.87 15.36 6.02
C ASN A 56 7.54 14.23 6.82
N GLU A 57 8.76 14.49 7.32
CA GLU A 57 9.56 13.72 8.29
C GLU A 57 9.26 12.20 8.38
N GLY A 58 9.27 11.50 7.25
CA GLY A 58 9.06 10.05 7.19
C GLY A 58 7.61 9.57 7.33
N ILE A 59 6.64 10.44 7.65
CA ILE A 59 5.22 10.05 7.74
C ILE A 59 4.56 9.84 6.36
N GLY A 60 5.10 10.44 5.29
CA GLY A 60 4.69 10.14 3.91
C GLY A 60 4.94 8.67 3.56
N VAL A 61 6.12 8.15 3.92
CA VAL A 61 6.42 6.73 3.74
C VAL A 61 5.55 5.83 4.63
N ILE A 62 5.17 6.30 5.81
CA ILE A 62 4.25 5.55 6.68
C ILE A 62 2.88 5.40 6.02
N ASP A 63 2.39 6.43 5.31
CA ASP A 63 1.16 6.36 4.52
C ASP A 63 1.25 5.28 3.43
N ASP A 64 2.36 5.25 2.67
CA ASP A 64 2.59 4.24 1.64
C ASP A 64 2.50 2.82 2.18
N VAL A 65 3.24 2.52 3.25
CA VAL A 65 3.20 1.19 3.84
C VAL A 65 1.83 0.87 4.41
N MET A 66 1.09 1.85 4.97
CA MET A 66 -0.29 1.67 5.41
C MET A 66 -1.22 1.28 4.26
N VAL A 67 -1.14 1.96 3.12
CA VAL A 67 -1.95 1.65 1.93
C VAL A 67 -1.67 0.23 1.43
N LEU A 68 -0.40 -0.21 1.43
CA LEU A 68 -0.05 -1.61 1.12
C LEU A 68 -0.75 -2.61 2.05
N ARG A 69 -0.94 -2.31 3.35
CA ARG A 69 -1.65 -3.23 4.26
C ARG A 69 -3.16 -3.24 4.01
N VAL A 70 -3.74 -2.06 3.83
CA VAL A 70 -5.19 -1.92 3.59
C VAL A 70 -5.60 -2.57 2.28
N CYS A 71 -4.83 -2.38 1.21
CA CYS A 71 -5.07 -3.06 -0.06
C CYS A 71 -4.96 -4.58 0.10
N ALA A 72 -4.03 -5.09 0.92
CA ALA A 72 -3.85 -6.53 1.12
C ALA A 72 -5.08 -7.11 1.84
N GLN A 73 -5.58 -6.41 2.86
CA GLN A 73 -6.82 -6.77 3.54
C GLN A 73 -8.01 -6.79 2.58
N LEU A 74 -8.11 -5.82 1.67
CA LEU A 74 -9.17 -5.80 0.64
C LEU A 74 -9.11 -7.04 -0.27
N THR A 75 -7.92 -7.58 -0.57
CA THR A 75 -7.80 -8.80 -1.39
C THR A 75 -8.33 -10.06 -0.71
N GLN A 76 -8.48 -10.10 0.63
CA GLN A 76 -9.01 -11.28 1.34
C GLN A 76 -10.48 -11.57 1.00
N GLY A 77 -11.22 -10.58 0.48
CA GLY A 77 -12.60 -10.76 0.00
C GLY A 77 -12.71 -11.33 -1.41
N HIS A 78 -11.59 -11.67 -2.06
CA HIS A 78 -11.51 -11.99 -3.48
C HIS A 78 -10.65 -13.24 -3.74
N GLU A 79 -10.80 -13.86 -4.91
CA GLU A 79 -10.00 -15.04 -5.27
C GLU A 79 -8.62 -14.63 -5.81
N ARG A 80 -7.57 -14.86 -5.01
CA ARG A 80 -6.17 -14.59 -5.39
C ARG A 80 -5.54 -15.69 -6.26
N GLY A 81 -6.24 -16.81 -6.45
CA GLY A 81 -5.73 -17.98 -7.16
C GLY A 81 -4.53 -18.64 -6.45
N ALA A 82 -3.77 -19.46 -7.18
CA ALA A 82 -2.58 -20.10 -6.65
C ALA A 82 -1.35 -19.21 -6.83
N LEU A 83 -0.95 -18.52 -5.76
CA LEU A 83 0.27 -17.71 -5.72
C LEU A 83 1.47 -18.55 -5.22
N PRO A 84 2.71 -18.13 -5.53
CA PRO A 84 3.88 -18.65 -4.83
C PRO A 84 3.73 -18.47 -3.32
N THR A 85 4.13 -19.47 -2.52
CA THR A 85 3.95 -19.46 -1.06
C THR A 85 4.48 -18.19 -0.39
N ALA A 86 5.64 -17.67 -0.83
CA ALA A 86 6.21 -16.44 -0.28
C ALA A 86 5.33 -15.21 -0.51
N ALA A 87 4.66 -15.13 -1.68
CA ALA A 87 3.75 -14.02 -2.01
C ALA A 87 2.45 -14.12 -1.19
N ASP A 88 1.90 -15.32 -1.07
CA ASP A 88 0.67 -15.55 -0.30
C ASP A 88 0.87 -15.23 1.19
N VAL A 89 1.98 -15.68 1.77
CA VAL A 89 2.37 -15.36 3.16
C VAL A 89 2.58 -13.86 3.36
N ALA A 90 3.18 -13.16 2.39
CA ALA A 90 3.39 -11.71 2.48
C ALA A 90 2.05 -10.95 2.47
N LEU A 91 1.15 -11.30 1.56
CA LEU A 91 -0.19 -10.69 1.46
C LEU A 91 -1.02 -10.94 2.71
N ASP A 92 -1.01 -12.16 3.25
CA ASP A 92 -1.74 -12.50 4.48
C ASP A 92 -1.19 -11.77 5.70
N ARG A 93 0.14 -11.68 5.82
CA ARG A 93 0.77 -10.89 6.89
C ARG A 93 0.36 -9.43 6.79
N MET A 94 0.45 -8.81 5.62
CA MET A 94 0.05 -7.41 5.43
C MET A 94 -1.44 -7.19 5.76
N ALA A 95 -2.32 -8.10 5.33
CA ALA A 95 -3.73 -8.02 5.63
C ALA A 95 -4.01 -8.06 7.14
N ASN A 96 -3.32 -8.94 7.88
CA ASN A 96 -3.42 -9.02 9.34
C ASN A 96 -2.80 -7.80 10.05
N GLU A 97 -1.76 -7.20 9.46
CA GLU A 97 -1.16 -5.97 9.97
C GLU A 97 -2.09 -4.76 9.88
N ALA A 98 -3.04 -4.76 8.93
CA ALA A 98 -4.02 -3.68 8.76
C ALA A 98 -4.88 -3.45 10.02
N ASP A 99 -5.09 -4.47 10.86
CA ASP A 99 -5.80 -4.31 12.14
C ASP A 99 -5.12 -3.29 13.09
N LYS A 100 -3.80 -3.15 12.99
CA LYS A 100 -3.05 -2.15 13.77
C LYS A 100 -3.34 -0.72 13.30
N ILE A 101 -3.70 -0.56 12.02
CA ILE A 101 -4.16 0.72 11.47
C ILE A 101 -5.55 1.05 12.02
N THR A 102 -6.45 0.07 12.08
CA THR A 102 -7.78 0.23 12.68
C THR A 102 -7.68 0.65 14.14
N GLN A 103 -6.76 0.05 14.91
CA GLN A 103 -6.52 0.43 16.31
C GLN A 103 -6.05 1.88 16.46
N PHE A 104 -5.20 2.35 15.53
CA PHE A 104 -4.67 3.72 15.54
C PHE A 104 -5.70 4.79 15.11
N LEU A 105 -6.43 4.52 14.02
CA LEU A 105 -7.39 5.48 13.44
C LEU A 105 -8.76 5.44 14.12
N GLY A 106 -9.15 4.28 14.66
CA GLY A 106 -10.52 3.95 15.02
C GLY A 106 -11.35 3.52 13.81
N GLY A 107 -12.44 2.79 14.05
CA GLY A 107 -13.25 2.15 12.99
C GLY A 107 -13.75 3.12 11.92
N ALA A 108 -14.35 4.24 12.32
CA ALA A 108 -14.96 5.18 11.37
C ALA A 108 -13.95 5.80 10.39
N LEU A 109 -12.75 6.17 10.86
CA LEU A 109 -11.71 6.73 10.00
C LEU A 109 -11.01 5.63 9.18
N TYR A 110 -10.85 4.44 9.76
CA TYR A 110 -10.35 3.28 9.02
C TYR A 110 -11.26 2.88 7.86
N ASP A 111 -12.59 2.88 8.05
CA ASP A 111 -13.54 2.57 6.98
C ASP A 111 -13.45 3.56 5.82
N LYS A 112 -13.18 4.84 6.11
CA LYS A 112 -12.90 5.86 5.09
C LYS A 112 -11.59 5.60 4.35
N LEU A 113 -10.52 5.22 5.06
CA LEU A 113 -9.25 4.81 4.44
C LEU A 113 -9.45 3.57 3.54
N LYS A 114 -10.19 2.58 4.02
CA LYS A 114 -10.52 1.37 3.25
C LYS A 114 -11.33 1.70 2.00
N SER A 115 -12.30 2.61 2.10
CA SER A 115 -13.07 3.11 0.95
C SER A 115 -12.22 3.91 -0.03
N TYR A 116 -11.24 4.68 0.47
CA TYR A 116 -10.25 5.33 -0.38
C TYR A 116 -9.43 4.30 -1.15
N CYS A 117 -8.84 3.31 -0.46
CA CYS A 117 -8.05 2.26 -1.08
C CYS A 117 -8.84 1.42 -2.09
N SER A 118 -10.12 1.13 -1.84
CA SER A 118 -10.95 0.39 -2.81
C SER A 118 -11.15 1.17 -4.11
N LYS A 119 -11.24 2.50 -4.06
CA LYS A 119 -11.42 3.36 -5.24
C LYS A 119 -10.13 3.47 -6.07
N LEU A 120 -8.97 3.21 -5.48
CA LEU A 120 -7.69 3.22 -6.21
C LEU A 120 -7.67 2.22 -7.39
N ALA A 121 -8.45 1.13 -7.29
CA ALA A 121 -8.61 0.12 -8.34
C ALA A 121 -9.10 0.68 -9.69
N ASP A 122 -9.72 1.86 -9.67
CA ASP A 122 -10.28 2.52 -10.85
C ASP A 122 -9.55 3.82 -11.22
N GLN A 123 -8.53 4.23 -10.46
CA GLN A 123 -7.83 5.49 -10.68
C GLN A 123 -6.64 5.35 -11.64
N ALA A 124 -6.47 6.35 -12.51
CA ALA A 124 -5.32 6.44 -13.39
C ALA A 124 -4.18 7.20 -12.69
N VAL A 125 -2.99 6.62 -12.71
CA VAL A 125 -1.77 7.16 -12.10
C VAL A 125 -0.68 7.23 -13.16
N ARG A 126 -0.10 8.42 -13.37
CA ARG A 126 0.89 8.67 -14.43
C ARG A 126 0.47 8.08 -15.79
N GLY A 127 -0.81 8.25 -16.13
CA GLY A 127 -1.40 7.76 -17.39
C GLY A 127 -1.70 6.25 -17.45
N ARG A 128 -1.57 5.51 -16.35
CA ARG A 128 -1.80 4.05 -16.27
C ARG A 128 -2.92 3.72 -15.29
N THR A 129 -3.82 2.81 -15.65
CA THR A 129 -4.82 2.26 -14.72
C THR A 129 -4.42 0.86 -14.26
N PRO A 130 -4.91 0.40 -13.09
CA PRO A 130 -4.73 -0.98 -12.67
C PRO A 130 -5.19 -2.02 -13.70
N ALA A 131 -6.28 -1.72 -14.42
CA ALA A 131 -6.78 -2.57 -15.50
C ALA A 131 -5.76 -2.70 -16.65
N GLN A 132 -5.14 -1.60 -17.08
CA GLN A 132 -4.11 -1.65 -18.13
C GLN A 132 -2.90 -2.48 -17.69
N LEU A 133 -2.51 -2.41 -16.41
CA LEU A 133 -1.41 -3.21 -15.87
C LEU A 133 -1.70 -4.71 -15.88
N MET A 134 -2.97 -5.13 -15.80
CA MET A 134 -3.33 -6.54 -15.89
C MET A 134 -3.03 -7.13 -17.27
N ASP A 135 -3.26 -6.34 -18.31
CA ASP A 135 -3.23 -6.82 -19.69
C ASP A 135 -1.89 -6.53 -20.39
N ASP A 136 -1.11 -5.56 -19.90
CA ASP A 136 0.12 -5.11 -20.56
C ASP A 136 1.37 -5.38 -19.70
N ALA A 137 2.15 -6.39 -20.11
CA ALA A 137 3.41 -6.76 -19.47
C ALA A 137 4.51 -5.69 -19.62
N ALA A 138 4.50 -4.90 -20.71
CA ALA A 138 5.46 -3.83 -20.91
C ALA A 138 5.19 -2.66 -19.96
N LEU A 139 3.92 -2.30 -19.75
CA LEU A 139 3.52 -1.30 -18.75
C LEU A 139 3.90 -1.75 -17.33
N ARG A 140 3.69 -3.03 -16.98
CA ARG A 140 4.15 -3.57 -15.69
C ARG A 140 5.65 -3.43 -15.53
N LYS A 141 6.42 -3.86 -16.54
CA LYS A 141 7.89 -3.79 -16.50
C LYS A 141 8.39 -2.34 -16.32
N ALA A 142 7.80 -1.38 -17.01
CA ALA A 142 8.14 0.03 -16.85
C ALA A 142 7.82 0.54 -15.43
N MET A 143 6.64 0.22 -14.91
CA MET A 143 6.25 0.56 -13.54
C MET A 143 7.19 -0.07 -12.50
N TYR A 144 7.65 -1.31 -12.71
CA TYR A 144 8.56 -1.97 -11.77
C TYR A 144 9.92 -1.28 -11.68
N VAL A 145 10.42 -0.70 -12.78
CA VAL A 145 11.65 0.12 -12.74
C VAL A 145 11.43 1.37 -11.89
N GLU A 146 10.30 2.05 -12.08
CA GLU A 146 9.93 3.22 -11.26
C GLU A 146 9.79 2.85 -9.77
N LEU A 147 9.16 1.71 -9.46
CA LEU A 147 9.05 1.20 -8.09
C LEU A 147 10.42 1.00 -7.43
N GLU A 148 11.37 0.40 -8.15
CA GLU A 148 12.72 0.19 -7.61
C GLU A 148 13.45 1.51 -7.34
N ASP A 149 13.18 2.56 -8.13
CA ASP A 149 13.73 3.88 -7.89
C ASP A 149 13.08 4.60 -6.72
N GLU A 150 11.76 4.45 -6.53
CA GLU A 150 11.10 4.99 -5.34
C GLU A 150 11.57 4.27 -4.06
N LEU A 151 11.66 2.93 -4.09
CA LEU A 151 12.13 2.14 -2.93
C LEU A 151 13.50 2.54 -2.39
N LYS A 152 14.41 3.03 -3.25
CA LYS A 152 15.73 3.54 -2.83
C LYS A 152 15.63 4.83 -2.00
N LYS A 153 14.55 5.59 -2.15
CA LYS A 153 14.29 6.85 -1.44
C LYS A 153 13.48 6.63 -0.16
N THR A 154 12.67 5.57 -0.14
CA THR A 154 11.69 5.26 0.90
C THR A 154 12.29 4.70 2.20
N VAL A 155 13.47 4.04 2.14
CA VAL A 155 14.06 3.31 3.28
C VAL A 155 15.49 3.81 3.57
N PRO A 156 15.88 4.05 4.85
CA PRO A 156 15.09 3.86 6.08
C PRO A 156 14.11 5.00 6.35
N ILE A 157 12.98 4.67 7.02
CA ILE A 157 12.05 5.68 7.52
C ILE A 157 12.68 6.35 8.75
N VAL A 158 12.96 7.65 8.63
CA VAL A 158 13.45 8.48 9.73
C VAL A 158 12.29 9.28 10.31
N VAL A 159 11.96 9.02 11.57
CA VAL A 159 11.01 9.80 12.38
C VAL A 159 11.72 10.17 13.68
N ASN A 160 11.89 11.47 13.92
CA ASN A 160 12.64 11.99 15.07
C ASN A 160 11.81 12.07 16.34
N ASP A 161 10.53 12.44 16.22
CA ASP A 161 9.56 12.48 17.31
C ASP A 161 8.35 11.58 16.96
N PRO A 162 8.31 10.34 17.49
CA PRO A 162 7.21 9.42 17.22
C PRO A 162 5.85 9.93 17.70
N THR A 163 5.80 10.73 18.77
CA THR A 163 4.53 11.22 19.34
C THR A 163 3.93 12.30 18.45
N ASP A 164 4.76 13.24 18.03
CA ASP A 164 4.35 14.28 17.07
C ASP A 164 4.01 13.69 15.69
N ALA A 165 4.76 12.69 15.23
CA ALA A 165 4.45 11.97 13.99
C ALA A 165 3.09 11.27 14.04
N GLU A 166 2.71 10.64 15.16
CA GLU A 166 1.36 10.08 15.34
C GLU A 166 0.27 11.13 15.19
N LEU A 167 0.45 12.28 15.86
CA LEU A 167 -0.51 13.37 15.82
C LEU A 167 -0.67 13.90 14.39
N ARG A 168 0.44 14.15 13.70
CA ARG A 168 0.44 14.62 12.30
C ARG A 168 -0.19 13.60 11.37
N LEU A 169 0.23 12.34 11.41
CA LEU A 169 -0.31 11.25 10.59
C LEU A 169 -1.83 11.19 10.72
N LYS A 170 -2.35 11.19 11.96
CA LYS A 170 -3.79 11.17 12.20
C LYS A 170 -4.50 12.43 11.72
N ALA A 171 -3.91 13.61 11.90
CA ALA A 171 -4.46 14.87 11.43
C ALA A 171 -4.57 14.93 9.90
N TYR A 172 -3.52 14.52 9.18
CA TYR A 172 -3.53 14.45 7.72
C TYR A 172 -4.59 13.49 7.20
N LEU A 173 -4.62 12.26 7.72
CA LEU A 173 -5.61 11.25 7.32
C LEU A 173 -7.03 11.72 7.62
N THR A 174 -7.27 12.35 8.77
CA THR A 174 -8.59 12.93 9.12
C THR A 174 -9.00 14.02 8.14
N HIS A 175 -8.07 14.86 7.69
CA HIS A 175 -8.36 15.93 6.75
C HIS A 175 -8.58 15.43 5.32
N LYS A 176 -7.79 14.44 4.87
CA LYS A 176 -7.84 13.93 3.49
C LYS A 176 -8.97 12.93 3.24
N LEU A 177 -9.39 12.21 4.27
CA LEU A 177 -10.42 11.17 4.19
C LEU A 177 -11.83 11.68 4.57
N GLN A 178 -12.07 13.00 4.50
CA GLN A 178 -13.38 13.59 4.83
C GLN A 178 -14.49 13.13 3.88
#